data_AF-A0A4W5KYW4-F1
#
_entry.id   AF-A0A4W5KYW4-F1
#
_cell.length_a   1.000
_cell.length_b   1.000
_cell.length_c   1.000
_cell.angle_alpha   90.00
_cell.angle_beta   90.00
_cell.angle_gamma   90.00
#
_symmetry.space_group_name_H-M   'P 1'
#
loop_
_entity.id
_entity.type
_entity.pdbx_description
1 polymer ?
#
loop_
_entity_poly.entity_id
_entity_poly.type
_entity_poly.pdbx_seq_one_letter_code
_entity_poly.pdbx_strand_id
1 'polypeptide(L)'
;MERVILATLRWDVAAVTPQDFIPHFLPPVGERKDGETDTEEFSSTLRRHSDTLVAMCVCDYRFLGAPPSLVAAAALNSALRGLGNKGPGHLGHMSATLAELCQTDLVSA
;
A
#
# COMPACT_ATOMS: atom_id res chain seq x y z
N MET A 1 4.71 15.39 -28.40
CA MET A 1 4.74 15.66 -26.95
C MET A 1 5.62 14.64 -26.22
N GLU A 2 5.47 13.34 -26.48
CA GLU A 2 6.30 12.25 -25.94
C GLU A 2 7.82 12.54 -25.90
N ARG A 3 8.44 12.86 -27.04
CA ARG A 3 9.90 13.15 -27.10
C ARG A 3 10.35 14.30 -26.19
N VAL A 4 9.51 15.32 -26.02
CA VAL A 4 9.82 16.46 -25.15
C VAL A 4 9.81 16.03 -23.68
N ILE A 5 8.84 15.20 -23.28
CA ILE A 5 8.74 14.65 -21.92
C ILE A 5 9.96 13.76 -21.62
N LEU A 6 10.27 12.80 -22.51
CA LEU A 6 11.40 11.89 -22.33
C LEU A 6 12.74 12.63 -22.26
N ALA A 7 12.95 13.63 -23.11
CA ALA A 7 14.14 14.47 -23.05
C ALA A 7 14.23 15.27 -21.74
N THR A 8 13.11 15.80 -21.25
CA THR A 8 13.03 16.58 -20.00
C THR A 8 13.36 15.71 -18.79
N LEU A 9 12.85 14.48 -18.74
CA LEU A 9 13.15 13.49 -17.70
C LEU A 9 14.52 12.83 -17.88
N ARG A 10 15.31 13.20 -18.90
CA ARG A 10 16.60 12.57 -19.24
C ARG A 10 16.48 11.04 -19.41
N TRP A 11 15.35 10.60 -19.96
CA TRP A 11 14.98 9.19 -20.12
C TRP A 11 14.80 8.41 -18.81
N ASP A 12 14.74 9.09 -17.66
CA ASP A 12 14.41 8.48 -16.38
C ASP A 12 12.88 8.31 -16.25
N VAL A 13 12.40 7.16 -16.72
CA VAL A 13 10.97 6.78 -16.72
C VAL A 13 10.66 5.63 -15.76
N ALA A 14 11.68 5.08 -15.10
CA ALA A 14 11.58 3.92 -14.22
C ALA A 14 11.42 4.35 -12.74
N ALA A 15 10.63 5.40 -12.50
CA ALA A 15 10.35 5.87 -11.15
C ALA A 15 9.56 4.82 -10.37
N VAL A 16 9.93 4.64 -9.09
CA VAL A 16 9.22 3.72 -8.19
C VAL A 16 7.83 4.25 -7.91
N THR A 17 6.83 3.38 -8.04
CA THR A 17 5.42 3.66 -7.82
C THR A 17 4.93 3.02 -6.52
N PRO A 18 3.80 3.49 -5.95
CA PRO A 18 3.25 2.84 -4.77
C PRO A 18 2.86 1.36 -5.04
N GLN A 19 2.46 1.03 -6.26
CA GLN A 19 2.11 -0.34 -6.64
C GLN A 19 3.28 -1.31 -6.51
N ASP A 20 4.52 -0.83 -6.67
CA ASP A 20 5.73 -1.66 -6.53
C ASP A 20 5.93 -2.16 -5.08
N PHE A 21 5.40 -1.43 -4.09
CA PHE A 21 5.52 -1.79 -2.67
C PHE A 21 4.45 -2.76 -2.18
N ILE A 22 3.27 -2.79 -2.82
CA ILE A 22 2.14 -3.66 -2.40
C ILE A 22 2.52 -5.16 -2.30
N PRO A 23 3.24 -5.77 -3.27
CA PRO A 23 3.73 -7.14 -3.13
C PRO A 23 4.61 -7.39 -1.90
N HIS A 24 5.39 -6.39 -1.49
CA HIS A 24 6.31 -6.50 -0.35
C HIS A 24 5.59 -6.40 1.00
N PHE A 25 4.45 -5.71 1.04
CA PHE A 25 3.68 -5.52 2.27
C PHE A 25 2.65 -6.63 2.53
N LEU A 26 2.20 -7.34 1.49
CA LEU A 26 1.18 -8.39 1.63
C LEU A 26 1.62 -9.59 2.49
N PRO A 27 2.83 -10.18 2.35
CA PRO A 27 3.22 -11.34 3.14
C PRO A 27 3.17 -11.12 4.67
N PRO A 28 3.79 -10.06 5.25
CA PRO A 28 3.76 -9.86 6.71
C PRO A 28 2.36 -9.50 7.25
N VAL A 29 1.45 -9.10 6.37
CA VAL A 29 0.07 -8.71 6.68
C VAL A 29 -0.90 -9.88 6.46
N GLY A 30 -0.55 -10.80 5.58
CA GLY A 30 -1.36 -11.92 5.11
C GLY A 30 -1.25 -13.19 5.95
N GLU A 31 -0.30 -13.29 6.89
CA GLU A 31 -0.16 -14.45 7.77
C GLU A 31 -1.41 -14.61 8.66
N ARG A 32 -2.39 -15.37 8.17
CA ARG A 32 -3.50 -15.88 8.96
C ARG A 32 -2.98 -17.09 9.75
N LYS A 33 -3.20 -17.09 11.06
CA LYS A 33 -2.88 -18.24 11.92
C LYS A 33 -3.75 -19.47 11.66
N ASP A 34 -4.82 -19.37 10.89
CA ASP A 34 -5.78 -20.47 10.70
C ASP A 34 -6.23 -20.58 9.22
N GLY A 35 -5.85 -21.67 8.55
CA GLY A 35 -6.47 -22.14 7.30
C GLY A 35 -5.93 -21.55 5.99
N GLU A 36 -5.19 -22.36 5.25
CA GLU A 36 -4.42 -22.02 4.04
C GLU A 36 -5.29 -21.57 2.84
N THR A 37 -6.59 -21.91 2.80
CA THR A 37 -7.44 -21.71 1.61
C THR A 37 -8.05 -20.30 1.49
N ASP A 38 -8.35 -19.61 2.60
CA ASP A 38 -8.95 -18.26 2.59
C ASP A 38 -7.89 -17.14 2.41
N THR A 39 -6.61 -17.48 2.43
CA THR A 39 -5.52 -16.51 2.53
C THR A 39 -5.16 -15.89 1.17
N GLU A 40 -5.23 -16.67 0.09
CA GLU A 40 -4.95 -16.20 -1.27
C GLU A 40 -6.08 -15.31 -1.83
N GLU A 41 -7.34 -15.71 -1.66
CA GLU A 41 -8.48 -14.88 -2.07
C GLU A 41 -8.54 -13.57 -1.27
N PHE A 42 -8.24 -13.62 0.03
CA PHE A 42 -8.14 -12.43 0.85
C PHE A 42 -6.99 -11.52 0.40
N SER A 43 -5.81 -12.07 0.14
CA SER A 43 -4.64 -11.30 -0.29
C SER A 43 -4.82 -10.67 -1.67
N SER A 44 -5.45 -11.39 -2.61
CA SER A 44 -5.79 -10.85 -3.94
C SER A 44 -6.85 -9.76 -3.87
N THR A 45 -7.88 -9.94 -3.03
CA THR A 45 -8.90 -8.91 -2.78
C THR A 45 -8.27 -7.67 -2.14
N LEU A 46 -7.38 -7.87 -1.17
CA LEU A 46 -6.67 -6.82 -0.47
C LEU A 46 -5.75 -6.02 -1.40
N ARG A 47 -5.01 -6.70 -2.29
CA ARG A 47 -4.25 -6.07 -3.37
C ARG A 47 -5.14 -5.21 -4.24
N ARG A 48 -6.26 -5.75 -4.75
CA ARG A 48 -7.17 -5.01 -5.65
C ARG A 48 -7.72 -3.73 -5.02
N HIS A 49 -8.09 -3.79 -3.73
CA HIS A 49 -8.57 -2.62 -2.99
C HIS A 49 -7.45 -1.61 -2.78
N SER A 50 -6.25 -2.07 -2.45
CA SER A 50 -5.07 -1.23 -2.30
C SER A 50 -4.72 -0.51 -3.61
N ASP A 51 -4.72 -1.22 -4.75
CA ASP A 51 -4.45 -0.63 -6.07
C ASP A 51 -5.47 0.45 -6.43
N THR A 52 -6.75 0.21 -6.11
CA THR A 52 -7.82 1.20 -6.32
C THR A 52 -7.60 2.44 -5.45
N LEU A 53 -7.25 2.26 -4.18
CA LEU A 53 -6.96 3.36 -3.26
C LEU A 53 -5.72 4.14 -3.69
N VAL A 54 -4.66 3.47 -4.13
CA VAL A 54 -3.47 4.10 -4.72
C VAL A 54 -3.86 4.94 -5.94
N ALA A 55 -4.69 4.40 -6.84
CA ALA A 55 -5.16 5.11 -8.03
C ALA A 55 -5.94 6.39 -7.65
N MET A 56 -6.68 6.38 -6.54
CA MET A 56 -7.33 7.59 -6.02
C MET A 56 -6.32 8.58 -5.42
N CYS A 57 -5.33 8.10 -4.67
CA CYS A 57 -4.28 8.95 -4.09
C CYS A 57 -3.45 9.68 -5.14
N VAL A 58 -3.05 9.02 -6.24
CA VAL A 58 -2.24 9.67 -7.30
C VAL A 58 -3.01 10.73 -8.08
N CYS A 59 -4.35 10.71 -8.03
CA CYS A 59 -5.19 11.73 -8.64
C CYS A 59 -5.39 12.98 -7.76
N ASP A 60 -4.92 12.95 -6.52
CA ASP A 60 -5.15 14.00 -5.53
C ASP A 60 -3.85 14.71 -5.14
N TYR A 61 -3.83 16.03 -5.33
CA TYR A 61 -2.64 16.85 -5.11
C TYR A 61 -2.10 16.79 -3.66
N ARG A 62 -2.93 16.39 -2.69
CA ARG A 62 -2.52 16.26 -1.28
C ARG A 62 -1.48 15.17 -1.06
N PHE A 63 -1.36 14.23 -1.99
CA PHE A 63 -0.35 13.17 -1.96
C PHE A 63 0.90 13.53 -2.79
N LEU A 64 0.96 14.71 -3.41
CA LEU A 64 2.17 15.18 -4.08
C LEU A 64 3.28 15.36 -3.03
N GLY A 65 4.39 14.64 -3.23
CA GLY A 65 5.54 14.66 -2.33
C GLY A 65 5.50 13.60 -1.22
N ALA A 66 4.39 12.86 -1.07
CA ALA A 66 4.38 11.68 -0.22
C ALA A 66 5.27 10.58 -0.84
N PRO A 67 6.11 9.90 -0.04
CA PRO A 67 6.89 8.76 -0.54
C PRO A 67 5.96 7.66 -1.08
N PRO A 68 6.31 7.00 -2.20
CA PRO A 68 5.48 5.93 -2.76
C PRO A 68 5.23 4.77 -1.78
N SER A 69 6.20 4.45 -0.92
CA SER A 69 6.07 3.46 0.15
C SER A 69 4.98 3.82 1.16
N LEU A 70 4.92 5.09 1.56
CA LEU A 70 3.92 5.58 2.50
C LEU A 70 2.50 5.54 1.91
N VAL A 71 2.35 5.96 0.64
CA VAL A 71 1.06 5.89 -0.07
C VAL A 71 0.59 4.43 -0.16
N ALA A 72 1.49 3.51 -0.49
CA ALA A 72 1.18 2.08 -0.57
C ALA A 72 0.78 1.49 0.80
N ALA A 73 1.51 1.82 1.86
CA ALA A 73 1.21 1.36 3.21
C ALA A 73 -0.13 1.93 3.73
N ALA A 74 -0.40 3.21 3.47
CA ALA A 74 -1.67 3.83 3.85
C ALA A 74 -2.87 3.24 3.08
N ALA A 75 -2.70 3.00 1.78
CA ALA A 75 -3.72 2.34 0.95
C ALA A 75 -4.00 0.91 1.44
N LEU A 76 -2.95 0.13 1.72
CA LEU A 76 -3.08 -1.23 2.23
C LEU A 76 -3.74 -1.25 3.62
N ASN A 77 -3.32 -0.35 4.52
CA ASN A 77 -3.91 -0.22 5.86
C ASN A 77 -5.39 0.16 5.79
N SER A 78 -5.75 1.04 4.85
CA SER A 78 -7.14 1.43 4.61
C SER A 78 -7.97 0.27 4.06
N ALA A 79 -7.42 -0.51 3.11
CA ALA A 79 -8.06 -1.71 2.59
C ALA A 79 -8.25 -2.77 3.68
N LEU A 80 -7.27 -2.98 4.56
CA LEU A 80 -7.36 -3.88 5.71
C LEU A 80 -8.47 -3.50 6.66
N ARG A 81 -8.60 -2.21 6.97
CA ARG A 81 -9.67 -1.69 7.83
C ARG A 81 -11.05 -1.81 7.18
N GLY A 82 -11.13 -1.66 5.85
CA GLY A 82 -12.38 -1.79 5.11
C GLY A 82 -12.85 -3.23 4.89
N LEU A 83 -11.92 -4.18 4.73
CA LEU A 83 -12.19 -5.60 4.49
C LEU A 83 -12.19 -6.44 5.78
N GLY A 84 -11.56 -5.96 6.84
CA GLY A 84 -11.30 -6.73 8.04
C GLY A 84 -12.49 -6.81 9.00
N ASN A 85 -12.93 -8.03 9.31
CA ASN A 85 -13.76 -8.36 10.49
C ASN A 85 -12.89 -8.67 11.73
N LYS A 86 -11.63 -8.21 11.73
CA LYS A 86 -10.63 -8.50 12.77
C LYS A 86 -10.78 -7.51 13.93
N GLY A 87 -10.59 -7.99 15.15
CA GLY A 87 -10.62 -7.14 16.35
C GLY A 87 -9.58 -6.01 16.30
N PRO A 88 -9.83 -4.90 17.02
CA PRO A 88 -9.01 -3.68 16.96
C PRO A 88 -7.53 -3.91 17.25
N GLY A 89 -7.19 -4.89 18.09
CA GLY A 89 -5.79 -5.22 18.41
C GLY A 89 -4.99 -5.82 17.24
N HIS A 90 -5.63 -6.62 16.39
CA HIS A 90 -4.96 -7.22 15.22
C HIS A 90 -4.71 -6.15 14.14
N LEU A 91 -5.70 -5.28 13.90
CA LEU A 91 -5.54 -4.15 12.98
C LEU A 91 -4.42 -3.20 13.45
N GLY A 92 -4.32 -2.95 14.77
CA GLY A 92 -3.24 -2.16 15.35
C GLY A 92 -1.86 -2.77 15.10
N HIS A 93 -1.70 -4.08 15.30
CA HIS A 93 -0.45 -4.79 14.98
C HIS A 93 -0.09 -4.65 13.50
N MET A 94 -1.04 -4.85 12.59
CA MET A 94 -0.79 -4.75 11.15
C MET A 94 -0.41 -3.32 10.73
N SER A 95 -1.04 -2.30 11.32
CA SER A 95 -0.63 -0.90 11.14
C SER A 95 0.81 -0.68 11.64
N ALA A 96 1.19 -1.24 12.79
CA ALA A 96 2.54 -1.12 13.33
C ALA A 96 3.59 -1.80 12.45
N THR A 97 3.32 -2.99 11.94
CA THR A 97 4.20 -3.68 10.99
C THR A 97 4.43 -2.87 9.72
N LEU A 98 3.36 -2.25 9.18
CA LEU A 98 3.49 -1.37 8.00
C LEU A 98 4.31 -0.11 8.29
N ALA A 99 4.15 0.46 9.48
CA ALA A 99 4.91 1.62 9.92
C ALA A 99 6.40 1.30 10.07
N GLU A 100 6.74 0.12 10.63
CA GLU A 100 8.10 -0.39 10.73
C GLU A 100 8.73 -0.60 9.35
N LEU A 101 8.00 -1.23 8.41
CA LEU A 101 8.48 -1.44 7.03
C LEU A 101 8.73 -0.13 6.27
N CYS A 102 7.97 0.93 6.58
CA CYS A 102 8.15 2.24 5.99
C CYS A 102 9.15 3.13 6.72
N GLN A 103 9.68 2.69 7.87
CA GLN A 103 10.49 3.50 8.79
C GLN A 103 9.80 4.82 9.17
N THR A 104 8.49 4.76 9.45
CA THR A 104 7.65 5.91 9.78
C THR A 104 7.01 5.75 11.15
N ASP A 105 6.81 6.85 11.88
CA ASP A 105 6.08 6.84 13.15
C ASP A 105 4.58 6.61 12.93
N LEU A 106 3.96 5.83 13.83
CA LEU A 106 2.52 5.71 13.90
C LEU A 106 1.92 7.02 14.41
N VAL A 107 1.19 7.75 13.56
CA VAL A 107 0.32 8.83 14.05
C VAL A 107 -0.88 8.18 14.72
N SER A 108 -0.96 8.29 16.04
CA SER A 108 -2.15 7.92 16.81
C SER A 108 -3.32 8.79 16.35
N ALA A 109 -4.28 8.17 15.66
CA ALA A 109 -5.56 8.80 15.31
C ALA A 109 -6.48 8.90 16.54
#